data_AF-A0AAX7UC00-F1
#
_entry.id   AF-A0AAX7UC00-F1
#
_cell.length_a   1.000
_cell.length_b   1.000
_cell.length_c   1.000
_cell.angle_alpha   90.00
_cell.angle_beta   90.00
_cell.angle_gamma   90.00
#
_symmetry.space_group_name_H-M   'P 1'
#
loop_
_entity.id
_entity.type
_entity.pdbx_description
1 polymer ?
#
loop_
_entity_poly.entity_id
_entity_poly.type
_entity_poly.pdbx_seq_one_letter_code
_entity_poly.pdbx_strand_id
1 'polypeptide(L)'
;MVTLDELQSFTAQVGESVHRTTISRALHNVGLYGRLARRKPLLTENHKKSRLQFATSHVGDTANMWKKVLWSDETNMELFGPNAKRYVWRKTNTAHHSEHTIPTVKYGGGSIMLWDCFSPAGTGSWSELMGRWMEPNTGQSWKKTSWSLQKT
;
A
#
# COMPACT_ATOMS: atom_id res chain seq x y z
N MET A 1 10.37 -3.73 12.78
CA MET A 1 10.91 -2.51 12.12
C MET A 1 11.58 -1.68 13.20
N VAL A 2 12.86 -1.36 13.04
CA VAL A 2 13.67 -0.72 14.11
C VAL A 2 14.02 0.72 13.73
N THR A 3 13.66 1.65 14.59
CA THR A 3 14.00 3.08 14.50
C THR A 3 15.16 3.43 15.43
N LEU A 4 15.80 4.58 15.20
CA LEU A 4 16.92 5.00 16.05
C LEU A 4 16.44 5.37 17.46
N ASP A 5 15.22 5.90 17.59
CA ASP A 5 14.59 6.24 18.86
C ASP A 5 14.30 4.98 19.69
N GLU A 6 13.80 3.91 19.04
CA GLU A 6 13.58 2.61 19.67
C GLU A 6 14.91 1.98 20.15
N LEU A 7 15.97 2.07 19.34
CA LEU A 7 17.31 1.58 19.74
C LEU A 7 17.88 2.34 20.93
N GLN A 8 17.77 3.67 20.92
CA GLN A 8 18.24 4.50 22.02
C GLN A 8 17.46 4.24 23.32
N SER A 9 16.15 4.01 23.20
CA SER A 9 15.31 3.63 24.33
C SER A 9 15.69 2.25 24.88
N PHE A 10 16.01 1.29 24.01
CA PHE A 10 16.44 -0.05 24.41
C PHE A 10 17.77 -0.02 25.16
N THR A 11 18.78 0.73 24.67
CA THR A 11 20.06 0.85 25.39
C THR A 11 19.89 1.49 26.76
N ALA A 12 19.02 2.50 26.86
CA ALA A 12 18.72 3.15 28.14
C ALA A 12 18.04 2.18 29.15
N GLN A 13 17.20 1.26 28.68
CA GLN A 13 16.60 0.21 29.54
C GLN A 13 17.65 -0.77 30.07
N VAL A 14 18.70 -1.05 29.31
CA VAL A 14 19.83 -1.91 29.73
C VAL A 14 20.82 -1.15 30.64
N GLY A 15 20.57 0.14 30.92
CA GLY A 15 21.40 0.98 31.79
C GLY A 15 22.51 1.71 31.06
N GLU A 16 22.56 1.64 29.73
CA GLU A 16 23.56 2.33 28.91
C GLU A 16 22.93 3.55 28.22
N SER A 17 23.39 4.74 28.62
CA SER A 17 23.03 5.98 27.94
C SER A 17 23.95 6.19 26.73
N VAL A 18 23.48 5.76 25.55
CA VAL A 18 24.24 5.87 24.30
C VAL A 18 23.69 7.03 23.45
N HIS A 19 24.60 7.85 22.93
CA HIS A 19 24.22 8.94 22.03
C HIS A 19 23.80 8.40 20.65
N ARG A 20 22.85 9.09 20.01
CA ARG A 20 22.30 8.72 18.69
C ARG A 20 23.35 8.52 17.61
N THR A 21 24.40 9.35 17.63
CA THR A 21 25.50 9.27 16.66
C THR A 21 26.32 8.00 16.82
N THR A 22 26.50 7.50 18.04
CA THR A 22 27.20 6.24 18.31
C THR A 22 26.43 5.06 17.75
N ILE A 23 25.11 5.02 17.97
CA ILE A 23 24.22 4.00 17.39
C ILE A 23 24.27 4.06 15.86
N SER A 24 24.13 5.26 15.28
CA SER A 24 24.19 5.46 13.81
C SER A 24 25.53 4.98 13.21
N ARG A 25 26.66 5.31 13.85
CA ARG A 25 27.99 4.86 13.42
C ARG A 25 28.12 3.33 13.48
N ALA A 26 27.66 2.71 14.56
CA ALA A 26 27.67 1.25 14.70
C ALA A 26 26.83 0.57 13.60
N LEU A 27 25.64 1.13 13.29
CA LEU A 27 24.78 0.64 12.21
C LEU A 27 25.44 0.82 10.82
N HIS A 28 26.12 1.95 10.59
CA HIS A 28 26.87 2.15 9.35
C HIS A 28 28.02 1.14 9.21
N ASN A 29 28.72 0.80 10.29
CA ASN A 29 29.80 -0.19 10.27
C ASN A 29 29.32 -1.59 9.86
N VAL A 30 28.04 -1.92 10.12
CA VAL A 30 27.42 -3.18 9.68
C VAL A 30 26.64 -3.04 8.34
N GLY A 31 26.78 -1.91 7.66
CA GLY A 31 26.18 -1.65 6.35
C GLY A 31 24.67 -1.36 6.37
N LEU A 32 24.12 -0.98 7.51
CA LEU A 32 22.72 -0.55 7.65
C LEU A 32 22.64 0.97 7.56
N TYR A 33 21.66 1.48 6.81
CA TYR A 33 21.45 2.91 6.69
C TYR A 33 20.00 3.31 6.91
N GLY A 34 19.80 4.48 7.53
CA GLY A 34 18.50 5.10 7.69
C GLY A 34 17.89 5.47 6.33
N ARG A 35 16.69 4.96 6.04
CA ARG A 35 15.92 5.23 4.81
C ARG A 35 14.45 5.40 5.13
N LEU A 36 13.72 6.13 4.29
CA LEU A 36 12.27 6.25 4.45
C LEU A 36 11.60 4.88 4.21
N ALA A 37 10.72 4.48 5.13
CA ALA A 37 9.93 3.27 4.98
C ALA A 37 8.94 3.42 3.82
N ARG A 38 8.75 2.35 3.03
CA ARG A 38 7.72 2.34 1.99
C ARG A 38 6.39 1.94 2.62
N ARG A 39 5.33 2.66 2.31
CA ARG A 39 3.94 2.29 2.65
C ARG A 39 3.43 1.30 1.61
N LYS A 40 3.05 0.10 2.03
CA LYS A 40 2.50 -0.94 1.15
C LYS A 40 1.40 -1.72 1.88
N PRO A 41 0.37 -2.20 1.17
CA PRO A 41 -0.54 -3.19 1.73
C PRO A 41 0.23 -4.48 2.02
N LEU A 42 -0.15 -5.18 3.08
CA LEU A 42 0.36 -6.51 3.34
C LEU A 42 -0.28 -7.46 2.33
N LEU A 43 0.54 -8.21 1.58
CA LEU A 43 0.06 -9.18 0.61
C LEU A 43 0.27 -10.58 1.16
N THR A 44 -0.81 -11.37 1.17
CA THR A 44 -0.71 -12.80 1.45
C THR A 44 -0.02 -13.53 0.28
N GLU A 45 0.47 -14.74 0.51
CA GLU A 45 1.06 -15.56 -0.57
C GLU A 45 0.04 -15.86 -1.67
N ASN A 46 -1.23 -16.04 -1.31
CA ASN A 46 -2.30 -16.22 -2.29
C ASN A 46 -2.48 -14.97 -3.16
N HIS A 47 -2.43 -13.77 -2.57
CA HIS A 47 -2.52 -12.52 -3.35
C HIS A 47 -1.34 -12.39 -4.32
N LYS A 48 -0.12 -12.75 -3.89
CA LYS A 48 1.05 -12.73 -4.77
C LYS A 48 0.90 -13.70 -5.94
N LYS A 49 0.46 -14.94 -5.69
CA LYS A 49 0.22 -15.95 -6.72
C LYS A 49 -0.84 -15.51 -7.72
N SER A 50 -2.01 -15.06 -7.24
CA SER A 50 -3.10 -14.61 -8.10
C SER A 50 -2.71 -13.40 -8.95
N ARG A 51 -1.97 -12.44 -8.37
CA ARG A 51 -1.45 -11.28 -9.10
C ARG A 51 -0.43 -11.66 -10.16
N LEU A 52 0.48 -12.58 -9.83
CA LEU A 52 1.47 -13.08 -10.78
C LEU A 52 0.78 -13.81 -11.94
N GLN A 53 -0.15 -14.72 -11.63
CA GLN A 53 -0.90 -15.46 -12.65
C GLN A 53 -1.66 -14.52 -13.60
N PHE A 54 -2.36 -13.53 -13.03
CA PHE A 54 -3.06 -12.51 -13.81
C PHE A 54 -2.09 -11.73 -14.70
N ALA A 55 -0.97 -11.25 -14.15
CA ALA A 55 0.03 -10.52 -14.93
C ALA A 55 0.57 -11.38 -16.07
N THR A 56 0.95 -12.64 -15.79
CA THR A 56 1.48 -13.57 -16.80
C THR A 56 0.49 -13.89 -17.90
N SER A 57 -0.81 -14.04 -17.58
CA SER A 57 -1.82 -14.36 -18.59
C SER A 57 -2.13 -13.19 -19.52
N HIS A 58 -1.82 -11.95 -19.12
CA HIS A 58 -2.14 -10.73 -19.88
C HIS A 58 -0.89 -10.03 -20.46
N VAL A 59 0.31 -10.63 -20.38
CA VAL A 59 1.55 -10.04 -20.94
C VAL A 59 1.46 -9.85 -22.46
N GLY A 60 0.79 -10.78 -23.16
CA GLY A 60 0.65 -10.76 -24.61
C GLY A 60 -0.50 -9.90 -25.12
N ASP A 61 -1.27 -9.27 -24.24
CA ASP A 61 -2.47 -8.57 -24.66
C ASP A 61 -2.16 -7.28 -25.41
N THR A 62 -2.83 -7.13 -26.56
CA THR A 62 -2.65 -5.97 -27.42
C THR A 62 -3.24 -4.71 -26.78
N ALA A 63 -2.67 -3.54 -27.07
CA ALA A 63 -3.21 -2.25 -26.65
C ALA A 63 -4.71 -2.07 -27.00
N ASN A 64 -5.18 -2.65 -28.11
CA ASN A 64 -6.59 -2.61 -28.51
C ASN A 64 -7.53 -3.40 -27.58
N MET A 65 -7.02 -4.43 -26.89
CA MET A 65 -7.78 -5.13 -25.84
C MET A 65 -7.98 -4.18 -24.65
N TRP A 66 -6.89 -3.58 -24.16
CA TRP A 66 -6.93 -2.64 -23.04
C TRP A 66 -7.79 -1.40 -23.29
N LYS A 67 -7.91 -0.97 -24.55
CA LYS A 67 -8.84 0.11 -24.98
C LYS A 67 -10.31 -0.20 -24.74
N LYS A 68 -10.69 -1.47 -24.65
CA LYS A 68 -12.08 -1.91 -24.42
C LYS A 68 -12.38 -2.13 -22.94
N VAL A 69 -11.39 -2.00 -22.06
CA VAL A 69 -11.56 -2.21 -20.63
C VAL A 69 -12.08 -0.92 -20.00
N LEU A 70 -13.24 -1.02 -19.34
CA LEU A 70 -13.73 -0.02 -18.41
C LEU A 70 -13.22 -0.38 -17.01
N TRP A 71 -12.38 0.49 -16.45
CA TRP A 71 -11.86 0.35 -15.11
C TRP A 71 -12.83 0.99 -14.14
N SER A 72 -13.11 0.37 -13.01
CA SER A 72 -13.84 1.01 -11.91
C SER A 72 -13.14 0.75 -10.59
N ASP A 73 -13.15 1.75 -9.72
CA ASP A 73 -12.58 1.61 -8.38
C ASP A 73 -13.29 2.51 -7.37
N GLU A 74 -13.11 2.17 -6.11
CA GLU A 74 -13.52 2.99 -4.97
C GLU A 74 -12.27 3.62 -4.37
N THR A 75 -12.24 4.96 -4.33
CA THR A 75 -11.18 5.72 -3.67
C THR A 75 -11.69 6.33 -2.38
N ASN A 76 -10.90 6.18 -1.32
CA ASN A 76 -11.14 6.87 -0.06
C ASN A 76 -10.26 8.12 -0.01
N MET A 77 -10.87 9.30 0.04
CA MET A 77 -10.17 10.57 0.25
C MET A 77 -10.18 10.89 1.74
N GLU A 78 -9.04 10.66 2.39
CA GLU A 78 -8.84 11.00 3.80
C GLU A 78 -8.59 12.52 3.94
N LEU A 79 -9.34 13.18 4.82
CA LEU A 79 -9.17 14.62 5.08
C LEU A 79 -7.88 14.90 5.87
N PHE A 80 -7.50 13.97 6.75
CA PHE A 80 -6.29 14.01 7.57
C PHE A 80 -5.54 12.68 7.46
N GLY A 81 -4.68 12.55 6.44
CA GLY A 81 -3.86 11.35 6.29
C GLY A 81 -2.74 11.27 7.33
N PRO A 82 -2.37 10.08 7.82
CA PRO A 82 -1.20 9.88 8.69
C PRO A 82 0.09 10.10 7.90
N ASN A 83 0.45 11.35 7.66
CA ASN A 83 1.66 11.77 6.93
C ASN A 83 2.94 11.74 7.80
N ALA A 84 2.94 10.98 8.88
CA ALA A 84 4.16 10.77 9.65
C ALA A 84 5.18 10.00 8.79
N LYS A 85 6.27 10.67 8.40
CA LYS A 85 7.44 10.05 7.79
C LYS A 85 8.13 9.21 8.86
N ARG A 86 8.38 7.92 8.59
CA ARG A 86 9.13 7.05 9.52
C ARG A 86 10.35 6.47 8.81
N TYR A 87 11.49 6.59 9.47
CA TYR A 87 12.77 6.08 8.98
C TYR A 87 13.02 4.67 9.51
N VAL A 88 13.60 3.81 8.66
CA VAL A 88 13.99 2.43 8.97
C VAL A 88 15.45 2.24 8.63
N TRP A 89 16.17 1.55 9.50
CA TRP A 89 17.53 1.10 9.24
C TRP A 89 17.50 -0.22 8.47
N ARG A 90 18.01 -0.23 7.24
CA ARG A 90 18.03 -1.42 6.38
C ARG A 90 19.22 -1.44 5.42
N LYS A 91 19.52 -2.61 4.85
CA LYS A 91 20.51 -2.77 3.78
C LYS A 91 19.96 -2.29 2.44
N THR A 92 20.86 -1.96 1.50
CA THR A 92 20.50 -1.69 0.11
C THR A 92 19.71 -2.86 -0.50
N ASN A 93 18.80 -2.57 -1.43
CA ASN A 93 17.92 -3.55 -2.10
C ASN A 93 16.90 -4.31 -1.24
N THR A 94 16.88 -4.11 0.08
CA THR A 94 15.88 -4.76 0.96
C THR A 94 14.60 -3.94 1.13
N ALA A 95 14.29 -3.07 0.17
CA ALA A 95 13.27 -2.04 0.36
C ALA A 95 11.83 -2.56 0.40
N HIS A 96 11.61 -3.75 -0.14
CA HIS A 96 10.30 -4.38 -0.33
C HIS A 96 10.03 -5.54 0.64
N HIS A 97 10.98 -5.83 1.54
CA HIS A 97 10.75 -6.81 2.60
C HIS A 97 9.67 -6.28 3.55
N SER A 98 8.75 -7.15 3.96
CA SER A 98 7.64 -6.83 4.86
C SER A 98 8.11 -6.14 6.15
N GLU A 99 9.27 -6.55 6.68
CA GLU A 99 9.92 -6.01 7.87
C GLU A 99 10.33 -4.53 7.76
N HIS A 100 10.50 -4.02 6.53
CA HIS A 100 10.95 -2.66 6.22
C HIS A 100 9.86 -1.79 5.58
N THR A 101 8.63 -2.30 5.53
CA THR A 101 7.47 -1.59 5.00
C THR A 101 6.49 -1.25 6.11
N ILE A 102 5.81 -0.11 5.98
CA ILE A 102 4.72 0.25 6.87
C ILE A 102 3.43 -0.27 6.25
N PRO A 103 2.67 -1.13 6.96
CA PRO A 103 1.36 -1.54 6.50
C PRO A 103 0.47 -0.32 6.39
N THR A 104 -0.20 -0.18 5.24
CA THR A 104 -1.18 0.89 5.05
C THR A 104 -2.54 0.39 5.52
N VAL A 105 -3.01 0.92 6.65
CA VAL A 105 -4.38 0.73 7.13
C VAL A 105 -5.19 1.94 6.64
N LYS A 106 -6.32 1.71 5.96
CA LYS A 106 -7.14 2.74 5.31
C LYS A 106 -8.25 3.32 6.20
N TYR A 107 -8.18 3.10 7.51
CA TYR A 107 -9.29 3.39 8.43
C TYR A 107 -8.84 4.37 9.51
N GLY A 108 -9.48 5.55 9.52
CA GLY A 108 -9.37 6.55 10.60
C GLY A 108 -9.44 7.99 10.08
N GLY A 109 -10.23 8.85 10.74
CA GLY A 109 -10.09 10.31 10.59
C GLY A 109 -11.04 11.03 9.63
N GLY A 110 -12.23 10.50 9.35
CA GLY A 110 -13.23 11.15 8.49
C GLY A 110 -12.78 11.14 7.01
N SER A 111 -13.53 10.45 6.17
CA SER A 111 -13.10 10.24 4.80
C SER A 111 -14.30 10.18 3.85
N ILE A 112 -14.13 10.73 2.65
CA ILE A 112 -15.16 10.68 1.60
C ILE A 112 -14.81 9.50 0.69
N MET A 113 -15.76 8.58 0.52
CA MET A 113 -15.62 7.47 -0.40
C MET A 113 -16.25 7.84 -1.73
N LEU A 114 -15.47 7.72 -2.79
CA LEU A 114 -15.87 8.01 -4.16
C LEU A 114 -15.80 6.73 -4.97
N TRP A 115 -16.84 6.46 -5.76
CA TRP A 115 -16.81 5.45 -6.80
C TRP A 115 -16.74 6.12 -8.16
N ASP A 116 -15.95 5.55 -9.07
CA ASP A 116 -15.97 5.93 -10.47
C ASP A 116 -15.45 4.85 -11.39
N CYS A 117 -15.66 5.08 -12.67
CA CYS A 117 -15.08 4.33 -13.74
C CYS A 117 -14.39 5.21 -14.78
N PHE A 118 -13.31 4.71 -15.39
CA PHE A 118 -12.66 5.38 -16.51
C PHE A 118 -12.26 4.38 -17.59
N SER A 119 -12.13 4.89 -18.82
CA SER A 119 -11.65 4.13 -19.98
C SER A 119 -10.65 4.99 -20.76
N PRO A 120 -9.96 4.43 -21.78
CA PRO A 120 -9.10 5.22 -22.64
C PRO A 120 -9.81 6.31 -23.44
N ALA A 121 -11.14 6.27 -23.53
CA ALA A 121 -11.95 7.33 -24.14
C ALA A 121 -12.25 8.50 -23.19
N GLY A 122 -11.99 8.35 -21.89
CA GLY A 122 -12.22 9.39 -20.90
C GLY A 122 -12.75 8.83 -19.56
N THR A 123 -12.96 9.76 -18.64
CA THR A 123 -13.51 9.49 -17.31
C THR A 123 -15.04 9.36 -17.38
N GLY A 124 -15.58 8.38 -16.68
CA GLY A 124 -17.01 8.16 -16.51
C GLY A 124 -17.62 9.07 -15.46
N SER A 125 -18.85 8.75 -15.04
CA SER A 125 -19.54 9.49 -14.00
C SER A 125 -19.09 9.01 -12.63
N TRP A 126 -18.59 9.93 -11.81
CA TRP A 126 -18.28 9.68 -10.40
C TRP A 126 -19.56 9.73 -9.56
N SER A 127 -19.59 9.00 -8.46
CA SER A 127 -20.66 9.08 -7.45
C SER A 127 -20.07 9.09 -6.05
N GLU A 128 -20.53 10.03 -5.23
CA GLU A 128 -20.20 10.05 -3.80
C GLU A 128 -20.97 8.94 -3.09
N LEU A 129 -20.23 8.06 -2.42
CA LEU A 129 -20.79 6.99 -1.59
C LEU A 129 -20.97 7.52 -0.17
N MET A 130 -21.98 8.38 0.04
CA MET A 130 -22.38 8.76 1.39
C MET A 130 -23.07 7.58 2.08
N GLY A 131 -22.33 6.85 2.93
CA GLY A 131 -22.87 5.93 3.94
C GLY A 131 -23.72 4.76 3.45
N ARG A 132 -23.83 4.53 2.13
CA ARG A 132 -24.69 3.50 1.54
C ARG A 132 -23.82 2.40 0.92
N TRP A 133 -23.85 1.22 1.52
CA TRP A 133 -23.42 0.01 0.85
C TRP A 133 -24.33 -0.21 -0.37
N MET A 134 -23.76 -0.33 -1.56
CA MET A 134 -24.54 -0.75 -2.73
C MET A 134 -24.95 -2.21 -2.51
N GLU A 135 -26.22 -2.45 -2.19
CA GLU A 135 -26.80 -3.79 -2.31
C GLU A 135 -26.76 -4.21 -3.79
N PRO A 136 -26.40 -5.47 -4.11
CA PRO A 136 -26.31 -5.93 -5.49
C PRO A 136 -27.71 -6.24 -6.01
N ASN A 137 -28.57 -5.25 -6.21
CA ASN A 137 -29.89 -5.44 -6.81
C ASN A 137 -30.39 -4.20 -7.55
N THR A 138 -29.84 -3.94 -8.74
CA THR A 138 -30.55 -3.30 -9.84
C THR A 138 -30.05 -3.87 -11.18
N GLY A 139 -30.70 -4.93 -11.65
CA GLY A 139 -31.02 -5.18 -13.06
C GLY A 139 -29.97 -5.07 -14.18
N GLN A 140 -28.67 -4.99 -13.91
CA GLN A 140 -27.63 -5.00 -14.94
C GLN A 140 -26.55 -6.03 -14.60
N SER A 141 -26.60 -7.15 -15.32
CA SER A 141 -25.54 -8.17 -15.33
C SER A 141 -24.32 -7.58 -16.04
N TRP A 142 -23.41 -6.99 -15.27
CA TRP A 142 -22.07 -6.67 -15.73
C TRP A 142 -21.15 -7.81 -15.31
N LYS A 143 -20.48 -8.45 -16.27
CA LYS A 143 -19.46 -9.47 -15.98
C LYS A 143 -18.36 -8.81 -15.13
N LYS A 144 -18.32 -9.13 -13.84
CA LYS A 144 -17.15 -8.85 -12.99
C LYS A 144 -15.96 -9.63 -13.57
N THR A 145 -15.12 -8.99 -14.37
CA THR A 145 -13.78 -9.53 -14.62
C THR A 145 -12.99 -9.39 -13.33
N SER A 146 -12.57 -10.54 -12.82
CA SER A 146 -11.88 -10.80 -11.56
C SER A 146 -10.83 -9.74 -11.20
N TRP A 147 -11.23 -8.75 -10.42
CA TRP A 147 -10.34 -7.92 -9.59
C TRP A 147 -10.79 -7.91 -8.12
N SER A 148 -12.05 -8.28 -7.87
CA SER A 148 -12.67 -8.31 -6.54
C SER A 148 -12.10 -9.38 -5.61
N LEU A 149 -11.34 -10.36 -6.12
CA LEU A 149 -10.72 -11.43 -5.31
C LEU A 149 -9.36 -11.04 -4.70
N GLN A 150 -8.91 -9.78 -4.84
CA GLN A 150 -7.57 -9.36 -4.42
C GLN A 150 -7.55 -8.15 -3.46
N LYS A 151 -8.72 -7.68 -3.00
CA LYS A 151 -8.81 -6.65 -1.95
C LYS A 151 -8.96 -7.32 -0.59
N THR A 152 -7.84 -7.77 -0.03
CA THR A 152 -7.50 -7.77 1.41
C THR A 152 -6.04 -8.13 1.59
#